data_AF-A0A946Q5A4-F1
#
_entry.id   AF-A0A946Q5A4-F1
#
_cell.length_a   1.000
_cell.length_b   1.000
_cell.length_c   1.000
_cell.angle_alpha   90.00
_cell.angle_beta   90.00
_cell.angle_gamma   90.00
#
_symmetry.space_group_name_H-M   'P 1'
#
loop_
_entity.id
_entity.type
_entity.pdbx_description
1 polymer ?
#
loop_
_entity_poly.entity_id
_entity_poly.type
_entity_poly.pdbx_seq_one_letter_code
_entity_poly.pdbx_strand_id
1 'polypeptide(L)'
;MTRTRIKICGITNHEDAANAVACGADALGFNFFKGSTRYISPGKAAEICAQVPAFVATVGLFVNEPLADVNRIIGSLRLGLVQFHGDETPEYCDSVGHLYMKALRATNRDQIEVEAQSFQTAQAILVDTATDGQFGGTGKTFDWRMLPDLAKPVVLAGGLDATNVGAAIAATHPYAVDVSGGVERSRGVKDVAKMKKFVEAVQSADRSNNE
;
A
#
# COMPACT_ATOMS: atom_id res chain seq x y z
N MET A 1 -15.50 -10.80 -12.78
CA MET A 1 -14.17 -10.56 -12.18
C MET A 1 -14.28 -10.33 -10.69
N THR A 2 -13.21 -10.61 -9.95
CA THR A 2 -13.11 -10.29 -8.51
C THR A 2 -12.92 -8.79 -8.32
N ARG A 3 -13.70 -8.18 -7.41
CA ARG A 3 -13.55 -6.78 -6.98
C ARG A 3 -12.09 -6.39 -6.71
N THR A 4 -11.59 -5.25 -7.19
CA THR A 4 -10.27 -4.74 -6.80
C THR A 4 -10.32 -4.15 -5.39
N ARG A 5 -9.38 -4.55 -4.53
CA ARG A 5 -9.28 -4.03 -3.14
C ARG A 5 -8.56 -2.69 -3.10
N ILE A 6 -8.84 -1.89 -2.07
CA ILE A 6 -8.33 -0.52 -1.95
C ILE A 6 -7.58 -0.35 -0.63
N LYS A 7 -6.30 0.03 -0.73
CA LYS A 7 -5.49 0.47 0.41
C LYS A 7 -5.28 1.98 0.36
N ILE A 8 -5.57 2.67 1.47
CA ILE A 8 -5.26 4.09 1.67
C ILE A 8 -4.03 4.19 2.60
N CYS A 9 -2.89 4.59 2.04
CA CYS A 9 -1.60 4.60 2.74
C CYS A 9 -1.21 5.97 3.26
N GLY A 10 -0.47 6.01 4.37
CA GLY A 10 0.03 7.24 4.99
C GLY A 10 -1.04 7.94 5.82
N ILE A 11 -1.79 7.17 6.61
CA ILE A 11 -2.75 7.69 7.59
C ILE A 11 -1.96 8.26 8.78
N THR A 12 -2.26 9.50 9.15
CA THR A 12 -1.53 10.24 10.21
C THR A 12 -2.44 10.68 11.36
N ASN A 13 -3.76 10.56 11.23
CA ASN A 13 -4.75 11.05 12.20
C ASN A 13 -6.07 10.26 12.12
N HIS A 14 -6.90 10.40 13.16
CA HIS A 14 -8.18 9.68 13.30
C HIS A 14 -9.22 10.05 12.25
N GLU A 15 -9.31 11.34 11.88
CA GLU A 15 -10.28 11.83 10.92
C GLU A 15 -10.05 11.19 9.54
N ASP A 16 -8.80 11.18 9.07
CA ASP A 16 -8.42 10.54 7.81
C ASP A 16 -8.67 9.03 7.83
N ALA A 17 -8.40 8.37 8.96
CA ALA A 17 -8.68 6.94 9.13
C ALA A 17 -10.17 6.64 9.02
N ALA A 18 -11.01 7.38 9.76
CA ALA A 18 -12.46 7.22 9.76
C ALA A 18 -13.05 7.53 8.37
N ASN A 19 -12.59 8.60 7.73
CA ASN A 19 -13.02 8.95 6.38
C ASN A 19 -12.63 7.89 5.35
N ALA A 20 -11.40 7.35 5.41
CA ALA A 20 -10.96 6.28 4.51
C ALA A 20 -11.83 5.02 4.65
N VAL A 21 -12.14 4.62 5.88
CA VAL A 21 -13.07 3.52 6.18
C VAL A 21 -14.46 3.79 5.61
N ALA A 22 -15.02 4.98 5.88
CA ALA A 22 -16.34 5.37 5.41
C ALA A 22 -16.43 5.45 3.87
N CYS A 23 -15.34 5.82 3.20
CA CYS A 23 -15.25 5.79 1.75
C CYS A 23 -15.17 4.38 1.15
N GLY A 24 -14.88 3.35 1.95
CA GLY A 24 -14.81 1.95 1.50
C GLY A 24 -13.39 1.42 1.27
N ALA A 25 -12.39 1.95 1.99
CA ALA A 25 -11.06 1.36 2.02
C ALA A 25 -11.08 -0.03 2.67
N ASP A 26 -10.38 -0.99 2.07
CA ASP A 26 -10.20 -2.34 2.62
C ASP A 26 -8.98 -2.42 3.55
N ALA A 27 -8.04 -1.48 3.42
CA ALA A 27 -6.85 -1.41 4.26
C ALA A 27 -6.39 0.03 4.51
N LEU A 28 -5.83 0.27 5.70
CA LEU A 28 -5.19 1.52 6.11
C LEU A 28 -3.69 1.30 6.31
N GLY A 29 -2.85 2.16 5.72
CA GLY A 29 -1.40 2.10 5.85
C GLY A 29 -0.83 3.14 6.81
N PHE A 30 -0.03 2.69 7.78
CA PHE A 30 0.69 3.53 8.76
C PHE A 30 2.18 3.49 8.46
N ASN A 31 2.78 4.65 8.17
CA ASN A 31 4.18 4.73 7.78
C ASN A 31 5.07 5.00 8.99
N PHE A 32 5.95 4.05 9.33
CA PHE A 32 6.88 4.16 10.46
C PHE A 32 8.28 4.64 10.06
N PHE A 33 8.53 4.88 8.77
CA PHE A 33 9.80 5.42 8.31
C PHE A 33 9.92 6.92 8.64
N LYS A 34 10.83 7.26 9.57
CA LYS A 34 11.03 8.63 10.07
C LYS A 34 11.40 9.65 8.98
N GLY A 35 11.99 9.22 7.87
CA GLY A 35 12.30 10.07 6.72
C GLY A 35 11.08 10.45 5.87
N SER A 36 9.90 9.91 6.17
CA SER A 36 8.67 10.16 5.43
C SER A 36 7.91 11.37 5.96
N THR A 37 7.41 12.21 5.07
CA THR A 37 6.41 13.26 5.40
C THR A 37 5.08 12.69 5.92
N ARG A 38 4.89 11.38 5.82
CA ARG A 38 3.71 10.63 6.28
C ARG A 38 4.00 9.81 7.52
N TYR A 39 5.15 10.04 8.17
CA TYR A 39 5.52 9.35 9.40
C TYR A 39 4.45 9.53 10.47
N ILE A 40 4.15 8.44 11.18
CA ILE A 40 3.31 8.44 12.37
C ILE A 40 4.03 7.70 13.49
N SER A 41 3.93 8.22 14.73
CA SER A 41 4.51 7.54 15.89
C SER A 41 3.74 6.24 16.21
N PRO A 42 4.41 5.21 16.74
CA PRO A 42 3.76 3.96 17.14
C PRO A 42 2.59 4.17 18.10
N GLY A 43 2.72 5.09 19.08
CA GLY A 43 1.65 5.40 20.03
C GLY A 43 0.39 5.95 19.36
N LYS A 44 0.54 6.94 18.46
CA LYS A 44 -0.60 7.51 17.72
C LYS A 44 -1.22 6.49 16.77
N ALA A 45 -0.39 5.67 16.12
CA ALA A 45 -0.89 4.61 15.25
C ALA A 45 -1.65 3.54 16.05
N ALA A 46 -1.23 3.20 17.27
CA ALA A 46 -1.94 2.28 18.15
C ALA A 46 -3.34 2.80 18.53
N GLU A 47 -3.46 4.09 18.87
CA GLU A 47 -4.74 4.75 19.15
C GLU A 47 -5.71 4.65 17.96
N ILE A 48 -5.22 4.89 16.74
CA ILE A 48 -6.02 4.78 15.51
C ILE A 48 -6.40 3.31 15.25
N CYS A 49 -5.45 2.38 15.30
CA CYS A 49 -5.68 0.96 15.04
C CYS A 49 -6.74 0.36 15.98
N ALA A 50 -6.81 0.82 17.23
CA ALA A 50 -7.81 0.36 18.19
C ALA A 50 -9.26 0.70 17.80
N GLN A 51 -9.47 1.66 16.89
CA GLN A 51 -10.77 2.13 16.44
C GLN A 51 -11.13 1.66 15.01
N VAL A 52 -10.22 0.96 14.33
CA VAL A 52 -10.46 0.43 12.98
C VAL A 52 -11.44 -0.77 13.08
N PRO A 53 -12.52 -0.80 12.28
CA PRO A 53 -13.52 -1.86 12.35
C PRO A 53 -13.01 -3.19 11.77
N ALA A 54 -13.69 -4.29 12.14
CA ALA A 54 -13.24 -5.67 11.94
C ALA A 54 -12.90 -6.09 10.49
N PHE A 55 -13.42 -5.39 9.48
CA PHE A 55 -13.22 -5.75 8.06
C PHE A 55 -12.27 -4.82 7.31
N VAL A 56 -11.53 -3.97 8.04
CA VAL A 56 -10.50 -3.11 7.46
C VAL A 56 -9.15 -3.51 8.03
N ALA A 57 -8.22 -3.91 7.14
CA ALA A 57 -6.89 -4.32 7.55
C ALA A 57 -6.04 -3.10 7.95
N THR A 58 -5.25 -3.24 9.00
CA THR A 58 -4.24 -2.27 9.42
C THR A 58 -2.86 -2.74 8.95
N VAL A 59 -2.16 -1.89 8.21
CA VAL A 59 -0.87 -2.21 7.59
C VAL A 59 0.23 -1.32 8.14
N GLY A 60 1.27 -1.91 8.75
CA GLY A 60 2.46 -1.17 9.17
C GLY A 60 3.53 -1.16 8.09
N LEU A 61 3.96 0.02 7.63
CA LEU A 61 4.99 0.17 6.60
C LEU A 61 6.34 0.51 7.23
N PHE A 62 7.36 -0.27 6.88
CA PHE A 62 8.75 -0.09 7.31
C PHE A 62 9.67 0.05 6.10
N VAL A 63 10.80 0.72 6.32
CA VAL A 63 11.87 0.90 5.33
C VAL A 63 13.20 0.67 6.05
N ASN A 64 13.82 -0.48 5.82
CA ASN A 64 15.15 -0.83 6.33
C ASN A 64 15.27 -0.63 7.86
N GLU A 65 14.18 -0.82 8.60
CA GLU A 65 14.14 -0.60 10.05
C GLU A 65 14.82 -1.78 10.76
N PRO A 66 15.54 -1.59 11.88
CA PRO A 66 16.09 -2.70 12.64
C PRO A 66 15.00 -3.67 13.12
N LEU A 67 15.27 -4.98 13.04
CA LEU A 67 14.30 -6.03 13.40
C LEU A 67 13.74 -5.87 14.82
N ALA A 68 14.58 -5.46 15.78
CA ALA A 68 14.15 -5.20 17.16
C ALA A 68 13.09 -4.09 17.24
N ASP A 69 13.22 -3.04 16.43
CA ASP A 69 12.25 -1.95 16.38
C ASP A 69 10.96 -2.36 15.66
N VAL A 70 11.06 -3.12 14.57
CA VAL A 70 9.89 -3.69 13.89
C VAL A 70 9.08 -4.57 14.85
N ASN A 71 9.73 -5.49 15.55
CA ASN A 71 9.08 -6.38 16.51
C ASN A 71 8.45 -5.61 17.68
N ARG A 72 9.12 -4.57 18.19
CA ARG A 72 8.58 -3.70 19.23
C ARG A 72 7.32 -2.95 18.76
N ILE A 73 7.33 -2.45 17.52
CA ILE A 73 6.19 -1.74 16.94
C ILE A 73 5.04 -2.72 16.72
N ILE A 74 5.28 -3.86 16.06
CA ILE A 74 4.24 -4.89 15.85
C ILE A 74 3.66 -5.36 17.18
N GLY A 75 4.47 -5.58 18.21
CA GLY A 75 4.00 -6.01 19.53
C GLY A 75 3.17 -4.96 20.29
N SER A 76 3.20 -3.69 19.89
CA SER A 76 2.42 -2.62 20.52
C SER A 76 1.18 -2.18 19.71
N LEU A 77 1.00 -2.73 18.50
CA LEU A 77 -0.12 -2.40 17.62
C LEU A 77 -0.89 -3.66 17.19
N ARG A 78 -2.19 -3.49 16.94
CA ARG A 78 -3.00 -4.53 16.29
C ARG A 78 -2.89 -4.36 14.76
N LEU A 79 -1.75 -4.76 14.21
CA LEU A 79 -1.54 -4.81 12.76
C LEU A 79 -2.04 -6.13 12.19
N GLY A 80 -2.74 -6.06 11.06
CA GLY A 80 -3.13 -7.26 10.29
C GLY A 80 -2.05 -7.70 9.29
N LEU A 81 -1.21 -6.76 8.84
CA LEU A 81 -0.16 -7.01 7.86
C LEU A 81 1.02 -6.04 8.06
N VAL A 82 2.21 -6.48 7.68
CA VAL A 82 3.40 -5.63 7.57
C VAL A 82 3.74 -5.39 6.10
N GLN A 83 4.18 -4.19 5.75
CA GLN A 83 4.68 -3.83 4.43
C GLN A 83 6.15 -3.46 4.52
N PHE A 84 7.01 -4.25 3.87
CA PHE A 84 8.44 -3.93 3.74
C PHE A 84 8.68 -3.19 2.44
N HIS A 85 9.12 -1.94 2.56
CA HIS A 85 9.22 -0.99 1.45
C HIS A 85 10.67 -0.58 1.15
N GLY A 86 11.63 -1.10 1.90
CA GLY A 86 13.05 -0.90 1.69
C GLY A 86 13.69 -1.97 0.80
N ASP A 87 14.96 -2.22 1.10
CA ASP A 87 15.83 -3.21 0.48
C ASP A 87 15.95 -4.44 1.39
N GLU A 88 14.91 -4.72 2.20
CA GLU A 88 14.88 -5.86 3.11
C GLU A 88 14.95 -7.18 2.33
N THR A 89 15.79 -8.11 2.79
CA THR A 89 15.93 -9.43 2.18
C THR A 89 14.77 -10.35 2.54
N PRO A 90 14.53 -11.45 1.79
CA PRO A 90 13.54 -12.45 2.17
C PRO A 90 13.74 -12.99 3.59
N GLU A 91 14.98 -13.27 3.98
CA GLU A 91 15.33 -13.80 5.30
C GLU A 91 14.97 -12.80 6.41
N TYR A 92 15.21 -11.51 6.18
CA TYR A 92 14.79 -10.46 7.11
C TYR A 92 13.26 -10.46 7.24
N CYS A 93 12.54 -10.44 6.12
CA CYS A 93 11.07 -10.37 6.12
C CYS A 93 10.45 -11.58 6.84
N ASP A 94 11.00 -12.78 6.60
CA ASP A 94 10.55 -14.03 7.20
C ASP A 94 10.85 -14.09 8.70
N SER A 95 11.98 -13.52 9.14
CA SER A 95 12.40 -13.52 10.55
C SER A 95 11.46 -12.72 11.47
N VAL A 96 10.63 -11.84 10.92
CA VAL A 96 9.68 -11.01 11.67
C VAL A 96 8.53 -11.86 12.23
N GLY A 97 8.25 -13.03 11.64
CA GLY A 97 7.21 -13.94 12.13
C GLY A 97 5.79 -13.36 12.03
N HIS A 98 5.59 -12.38 11.14
CA HIS A 98 4.29 -11.74 10.89
C HIS A 98 3.95 -11.82 9.40
N LEU A 99 2.66 -11.86 9.07
CA LEU A 99 2.23 -11.75 7.67
C LEU A 99 2.75 -10.45 7.06
N TYR A 100 3.32 -10.53 5.87
CA TYR A 100 3.88 -9.36 5.19
C TYR A 100 3.54 -9.31 3.69
N MET A 101 3.63 -8.12 3.13
CA MET A 101 3.77 -7.89 1.69
C MET A 101 5.08 -7.15 1.41
N LYS A 102 5.71 -7.44 0.28
CA LYS A 102 6.96 -6.79 -0.15
C LYS A 102 6.67 -5.78 -1.24
N ALA A 103 7.16 -4.55 -1.07
CA ALA A 103 7.18 -3.57 -2.15
C ALA A 103 8.43 -3.76 -3.02
N LEU A 104 8.23 -3.75 -4.33
CA LEU A 104 9.25 -3.76 -5.37
C LEU A 104 9.15 -2.46 -6.17
N ARG A 105 10.30 -1.92 -6.57
CA ARG A 105 10.37 -0.74 -7.43
C ARG A 105 10.19 -1.17 -8.89
N ALA A 106 9.25 -0.56 -9.60
CA ALA A 106 8.97 -0.87 -11.00
C ALA A 106 10.04 -0.27 -11.92
N THR A 107 11.13 -1.00 -12.14
CA THR A 107 12.20 -0.56 -13.06
C THR A 107 12.05 -1.20 -14.45
N ASN A 108 11.84 -2.51 -14.51
CA ASN A 108 11.54 -3.26 -15.73
C ASN A 108 10.86 -4.60 -15.38
N ARG A 109 10.30 -5.26 -16.39
CA ARG A 109 9.52 -6.51 -16.24
C ARG A 109 10.33 -7.65 -15.62
N ASP A 110 11.52 -7.92 -16.16
CA ASP A 110 12.36 -9.04 -15.75
C ASP A 110 12.83 -8.89 -14.28
N GLN A 111 13.17 -7.66 -13.87
CA GLN A 111 13.52 -7.36 -12.49
C GLN A 111 12.36 -7.60 -11.53
N ILE A 112 11.15 -7.14 -11.87
CA ILE A 112 9.96 -7.38 -11.04
C ILE A 112 9.71 -8.89 -10.88
N GLU A 113 9.83 -9.65 -11.97
CA GLU A 113 9.61 -11.09 -11.98
C GLU A 113 10.63 -11.82 -11.10
N VAL A 114 11.93 -11.53 -11.27
CA VAL A 114 13.02 -12.17 -10.50
C VAL A 114 12.93 -11.82 -9.02
N GLU A 115 12.72 -10.55 -8.66
CA GLU A 115 12.62 -10.15 -7.25
C GLU A 115 11.38 -10.76 -6.59
N ALA A 116 10.23 -10.76 -7.25
CA ALA A 116 9.01 -11.36 -6.71
C ALA A 116 9.18 -12.86 -6.39
N GLN A 117 9.97 -13.58 -7.18
CA GLN A 117 10.26 -15.01 -6.93
C GLN A 117 11.06 -15.26 -5.66
N SER A 118 11.79 -14.26 -5.15
CA SER A 118 12.56 -14.36 -3.90
C SER A 118 11.67 -14.23 -2.65
N PHE A 119 10.50 -13.59 -2.75
CA PHE A 119 9.59 -13.35 -1.63
C PHE A 119 8.40 -14.33 -1.62
N GLN A 120 8.69 -15.64 -1.61
CA GLN A 120 7.68 -16.70 -1.75
C GLN A 120 6.69 -16.80 -0.59
N THR A 121 7.05 -16.31 0.60
CA THR A 121 6.22 -16.30 1.82
C THR A 121 5.36 -15.04 1.92
N ALA A 122 5.62 -14.02 1.10
CA ALA A 122 4.83 -12.80 1.06
C ALA A 122 3.36 -13.12 0.71
N GLN A 123 2.44 -12.40 1.33
CA GLN A 123 1.01 -12.48 1.05
C GLN A 123 0.62 -11.75 -0.24
N ALA A 124 1.41 -10.74 -0.62
CA ALA A 124 1.26 -10.00 -1.87
C ALA A 124 2.60 -9.34 -2.25
N ILE A 125 2.72 -9.01 -3.53
CA ILE A 125 3.79 -8.15 -4.05
C ILE A 125 3.17 -6.81 -4.38
N LEU A 126 3.68 -5.75 -3.76
CA LEU A 126 3.33 -4.38 -4.10
C LEU A 126 4.33 -3.86 -5.13
N VAL A 127 3.85 -3.29 -6.23
CA VAL A 127 4.71 -2.70 -7.26
C VAL A 127 4.49 -1.20 -7.27
N ASP A 128 5.53 -0.45 -6.89
CA ASP A 128 5.50 1.02 -6.80
C ASP A 128 6.38 1.65 -7.89
N THR A 129 6.08 2.88 -8.28
CA THR A 129 6.86 3.61 -9.28
C THR A 129 8.28 3.85 -8.75
N ALA A 130 9.29 3.50 -9.55
CA ALA A 130 10.68 3.82 -9.23
C ALA A 130 10.87 5.35 -9.22
N THR A 131 11.38 5.89 -8.12
CA THR A 131 11.83 7.29 -8.07
C THR A 131 13.20 7.38 -7.42
N ASP A 132 14.12 8.06 -8.11
CA ASP A 132 15.52 8.24 -7.70
C ASP A 132 15.62 8.69 -6.24
N GLY A 133 16.10 7.79 -5.38
CA GLY A 133 16.37 8.05 -3.96
C GLY A 133 15.15 8.29 -3.07
N GLN A 134 13.91 8.12 -3.54
CA GLN A 134 12.70 8.28 -2.73
C GLN A 134 11.88 7.00 -2.65
N PHE A 135 11.52 6.60 -1.43
CA PHE A 135 10.61 5.50 -1.15
C PHE A 135 9.15 6.00 -1.27
N GLY A 136 8.56 5.87 -2.46
CA GLY A 136 7.15 6.12 -2.76
C GLY A 136 6.70 7.59 -2.75
N GLY A 137 5.47 7.83 -3.23
CA GLY A 137 4.72 9.08 -2.96
C GLY A 137 5.06 10.31 -3.81
N THR A 138 5.58 10.15 -5.03
CA THR A 138 6.02 11.26 -5.91
C THR A 138 4.98 11.75 -6.93
N GLY A 139 3.87 11.01 -7.12
CA GLY A 139 2.80 11.38 -8.05
C GLY A 139 3.05 10.99 -9.52
N LYS A 140 4.20 10.37 -9.83
CA LYS A 140 4.47 9.81 -11.17
C LYS A 140 4.02 8.36 -11.24
N THR A 141 3.51 7.93 -12.39
CA THR A 141 3.18 6.54 -12.70
C THR A 141 4.27 5.92 -13.57
N PHE A 142 4.41 4.59 -13.53
CA PHE A 142 5.23 3.83 -14.48
C PHE A 142 4.36 3.26 -15.62
N ASP A 143 5.00 2.69 -16.65
CA ASP A 143 4.29 1.96 -17.70
C ASP A 143 3.75 0.64 -17.15
N TRP A 144 2.45 0.59 -16.86
CA TRP A 144 1.79 -0.57 -16.25
C TRP A 144 1.92 -1.86 -17.07
N ARG A 145 2.20 -1.76 -18.37
CA ARG A 145 2.47 -2.93 -19.25
C ARG A 145 3.74 -3.69 -18.86
N MET A 146 4.58 -3.10 -18.00
CA MET A 146 5.77 -3.77 -17.47
C MET A 146 5.45 -4.79 -16.39
N LEU A 147 4.22 -4.87 -15.87
CA LEU A 147 3.86 -5.87 -14.87
C LEU A 147 3.88 -7.28 -15.48
N PRO A 148 4.72 -8.20 -14.98
CA PRO A 148 4.66 -9.60 -15.35
C PRO A 148 3.48 -10.30 -14.67
N ASP A 149 3.12 -11.48 -15.18
CA ASP A 149 2.19 -12.37 -14.49
C ASP A 149 2.90 -12.99 -13.28
N LEU A 150 2.55 -12.52 -12.08
CA LEU A 150 3.14 -13.00 -10.84
C LEU A 150 2.28 -14.10 -10.21
N ALA A 151 2.92 -15.09 -9.60
CA ALA A 151 2.23 -16.14 -8.84
C ALA A 151 1.53 -15.60 -7.57
N LYS A 152 1.97 -14.44 -7.08
CA LYS A 152 1.42 -13.78 -5.89
C LYS A 152 0.41 -12.70 -6.28
N PRO A 153 -0.58 -12.41 -5.42
CA PRO A 153 -1.46 -11.26 -5.60
C PRO A 153 -0.66 -9.96 -5.75
N VAL A 154 -1.00 -9.16 -6.75
CA VAL A 154 -0.34 -7.87 -7.03
C VAL A 154 -1.13 -6.72 -6.42
N VAL A 155 -0.43 -5.86 -5.67
CA VAL A 155 -0.92 -4.55 -5.23
C VAL A 155 -0.26 -3.48 -6.09
N LEU A 156 -1.03 -2.80 -6.94
CA LEU A 156 -0.50 -1.73 -7.77
C LEU A 156 -0.44 -0.42 -7.00
N ALA A 157 0.72 0.23 -6.97
CA ALA A 157 0.94 1.52 -6.35
C ALA A 157 1.66 2.49 -7.31
N GLY A 158 1.94 3.69 -6.83
CA GLY A 158 2.76 4.67 -7.55
C GLY A 158 1.95 5.62 -8.44
N GLY A 159 1.84 6.87 -7.98
CA GLY A 159 1.19 7.93 -8.73
C GLY A 159 -0.31 7.75 -8.99
N LEU A 160 -0.96 6.77 -8.35
CA LEU A 160 -2.38 6.53 -8.56
C LEU A 160 -3.25 7.67 -8.00
N ASP A 161 -4.29 8.02 -8.75
CA ASP A 161 -5.37 8.93 -8.36
C ASP A 161 -6.68 8.57 -9.09
N ALA A 162 -7.75 9.34 -8.83
CA ALA A 162 -9.07 9.06 -9.39
C ALA A 162 -9.14 9.18 -10.93
N THR A 163 -8.18 9.88 -11.54
CA THR A 163 -8.15 10.11 -13.00
C THR A 163 -7.47 8.98 -13.76
N ASN A 164 -6.56 8.24 -13.11
CA ASN A 164 -5.74 7.22 -13.76
C ASN A 164 -6.02 5.78 -13.27
N VAL A 165 -6.59 5.59 -12.08
CA VAL A 165 -6.73 4.25 -11.47
C VAL A 165 -7.59 3.30 -12.31
N GLY A 166 -8.60 3.81 -13.01
CA GLY A 166 -9.45 2.96 -13.86
C GLY A 166 -8.69 2.34 -15.03
N ALA A 167 -7.85 3.14 -15.70
CA ALA A 167 -6.97 2.63 -16.76
C ALA A 167 -5.91 1.67 -16.20
N ALA A 168 -5.43 1.93 -14.98
CA ALA A 168 -4.48 1.06 -14.28
C ALA A 168 -5.07 -0.32 -14.03
N ILE A 169 -6.31 -0.37 -13.51
CA ILE A 169 -7.04 -1.61 -13.25
C ILE A 169 -7.33 -2.36 -14.55
N ALA A 170 -7.79 -1.66 -15.59
CA ALA A 170 -8.08 -2.29 -16.89
C ALA A 170 -6.82 -2.88 -17.56
N ALA A 171 -5.66 -2.24 -17.38
CA ALA A 171 -4.41 -2.71 -17.98
C ALA A 171 -3.76 -3.89 -17.24
N THR A 172 -4.04 -4.04 -15.94
CA THR A 172 -3.22 -4.92 -15.06
C THR A 172 -4.02 -5.91 -14.23
N HIS A 173 -5.34 -5.74 -14.14
CA HIS A 173 -6.25 -6.55 -13.32
C HIS A 173 -5.69 -6.89 -11.92
N PRO A 174 -5.25 -5.87 -11.14
CA PRO A 174 -4.50 -6.13 -9.91
C PRO A 174 -5.46 -6.64 -8.82
N TYR A 175 -4.91 -7.40 -7.88
CA TYR A 175 -5.66 -7.81 -6.69
C TYR A 175 -6.11 -6.59 -5.87
N ALA A 176 -5.23 -5.61 -5.72
CA ALA A 176 -5.52 -4.37 -5.02
C ALA A 176 -4.79 -3.17 -5.65
N VAL A 177 -5.27 -1.97 -5.33
CA VAL A 177 -4.59 -0.71 -5.57
C VAL A 177 -4.22 -0.04 -4.25
N ASP A 178 -3.04 0.59 -4.19
CA ASP A 178 -2.56 1.37 -3.05
C ASP A 178 -2.39 2.83 -3.44
N VAL A 179 -3.07 3.74 -2.71
CA VAL A 179 -2.99 5.17 -2.96
C VAL A 179 -2.57 5.92 -1.71
N SER A 180 -1.66 6.88 -1.88
CA SER A 180 -1.22 7.78 -0.81
C SER A 180 -1.40 9.24 -1.21
N GLY A 181 -0.51 9.77 -2.05
CA GLY A 181 -0.52 11.18 -2.45
C GLY A 181 -1.70 11.60 -3.33
N GLY A 182 -2.24 10.71 -4.16
CA GLY A 182 -3.36 11.00 -5.06
C GLY A 182 -4.67 11.36 -4.34
N VAL A 183 -4.77 11.05 -3.05
CA VAL A 183 -5.94 11.36 -2.21
C VAL A 183 -5.62 12.35 -1.08
N GLU A 184 -4.51 13.09 -1.19
CA GLU A 184 -4.10 14.11 -0.22
C GLU A 184 -4.53 15.53 -0.62
N ARG A 185 -4.91 16.36 0.36
CA ARG A 185 -4.99 17.82 0.18
C ARG A 185 -3.61 18.47 0.34
N SER A 186 -2.80 17.91 1.23
CA SER A 186 -1.40 18.26 1.48
C SER A 186 -0.67 17.02 1.99
N ARG A 187 0.67 16.98 1.89
CA ARG A 187 1.46 15.80 2.30
C ARG A 187 1.08 15.33 3.70
N GLY A 188 0.68 14.05 3.83
CA GLY A 188 0.30 13.44 5.09
C GLY A 188 -1.11 13.78 5.60
N VAL A 189 -1.91 14.52 4.84
CA VAL A 189 -3.28 14.90 5.20
C VAL A 189 -4.24 14.56 4.06
N LYS A 190 -5.16 13.64 4.31
CA LYS A 190 -6.08 13.14 3.29
C LYS A 190 -7.17 14.16 2.97
N ASP A 191 -7.77 13.98 1.81
CA ASP A 191 -8.92 14.74 1.35
C ASP A 191 -10.08 13.77 1.13
N VAL A 192 -11.16 13.90 1.91
CA VAL A 192 -12.31 13.00 1.85
C VAL A 192 -12.99 12.98 0.48
N ALA A 193 -13.03 14.12 -0.22
CA ALA A 193 -13.62 14.18 -1.55
C ALA A 193 -12.73 13.45 -2.57
N LYS A 194 -11.41 13.56 -2.46
CA LYS A 194 -10.48 12.79 -3.31
C LYS A 194 -10.52 11.28 -3.01
N MET A 195 -10.59 10.90 -1.74
CA MET A 195 -10.75 9.48 -1.35
C MET A 195 -12.02 8.89 -1.95
N LYS A 196 -13.15 9.61 -1.82
CA LYS A 196 -14.43 9.20 -2.42
C LYS A 196 -14.32 9.02 -3.93
N LYS A 197 -13.80 10.02 -4.64
CA LYS A 197 -13.59 9.94 -6.10
C LYS A 197 -12.68 8.79 -6.51
N PHE A 198 -11.62 8.51 -5.75
CA PHE A 198 -10.73 7.39 -6.01
C PHE A 198 -11.46 6.06 -5.89
N VAL A 199 -12.20 5.86 -4.81
CA VAL A 199 -12.99 4.62 -4.61
C VAL A 199 -14.06 4.46 -5.69
N GLU A 200 -14.77 5.54 -6.05
CA GLU A 200 -15.75 5.52 -7.13
C GLU A 200 -15.12 5.13 -8.48
N ALA A 201 -13.92 5.65 -8.78
CA ALA A 201 -13.19 5.31 -9.99
C ALA A 201 -12.78 3.83 -10.04
N VAL A 202 -12.30 3.27 -8.91
CA VAL A 202 -11.99 1.83 -8.79
C VAL A 202 -13.25 0.99 -9.04
N GLN A 203 -14.36 1.32 -8.37
CA GLN A 203 -15.62 0.60 -8.52
C GLN A 203 -16.19 0.70 -9.94
N SER A 204 -16.00 1.83 -10.62
CA SER A 204 -16.43 2.01 -12.01
C SER A 204 -15.63 1.13 -12.97
N ALA A 205 -14.31 1.01 -12.74
CA ALA A 205 -13.46 0.13 -13.52
C ALA A 205 -13.85 -1.35 -13.33
N ASP A 206 -14.12 -1.76 -12.08
CA ASP A 206 -14.59 -3.12 -11.78
C ASP A 206 -15.91 -3.45 -12.48
N ARG A 207 -16.87 -2.51 -12.54
CA ARG A 207 -18.13 -2.72 -13.26
C ARG A 207 -17.91 -2.84 -14.77
N SER A 208 -17.09 -1.97 -15.34
CA SER A 208 -16.85 -1.94 -16.79
C SER A 208 -16.13 -3.20 -17.29
N ASN A 209 -15.28 -3.82 -16.46
CA ASN A 209 -14.60 -5.07 -16.78
C ASN A 209 -15.47 -6.34 -16.60
N ASN A 210 -16.69 -6.19 -16.05
CA ASN A 210 -17.65 -7.29 -15.87
C ASN A 210 -18.72 -7.33 -16.97
N GLU A 211 -18.78 -6.31 -17.82
CA GLU A 211 -19.62 -6.23 -19.02
C GLU A 211 -18.85 -6.77 -20.24
#